data_AF-A0A7C6RRC1-F1
#
_entry.id   AF-A0A7C6RRC1-F1
#
_cell.length_a   1.000
_cell.length_b   1.000
_cell.length_c   1.000
_cell.angle_alpha   90.00
_cell.angle_beta   90.00
_cell.angle_gamma   90.00
#
_symmetry.space_group_name_H-M   'P 1'
#
loop_
_entity.id
_entity.type
_entity.pdbx_description
1 polymer ?
#
loop_
_entity_poly.entity_id
_entity_poly.type
_entity_poly.pdbx_seq_one_letter_code
_entity_poly.pdbx_strand_id
1 'polypeptide(L)'
;MIKNKVYILIVVLSIIVILFFIFLTKTNNGEKYISDHVFLYDVAIDYLKEEKYQSNEPSSEKPFYNFFITYDKFGITKNKNYKYAYMWVLANTYYIENGEKIEDSGYSMFFKFTFKDDKVIKYEIPEDGSNYVDSIKKMCIDKRMCNKIINYNSKLSNEEKINEYYSKVTDPTKLNKKDIISNDDLLFSISWRKTDCIPVNLNIYDNNKYVLYTAFEACNMGENCNSLLNYTKSEAGTYSYDVMKIIHNSIIADNMTFTNDNLPEYEIYTGKGE
;
A
#
# COMPACT_ATOMS: atom_id res chain seq x y z
N MET A 1 0.06 -76.45 -20.48
CA MET A 1 -0.80 -75.70 -19.53
C MET A 1 -0.04 -74.78 -18.57
N ILE A 2 1.11 -75.17 -18.01
CA ILE A 2 1.84 -74.37 -17.01
C ILE A 2 2.37 -73.03 -17.57
N LYS A 3 2.91 -73.00 -18.80
CA LYS A 3 3.40 -71.78 -19.45
C LYS A 3 2.34 -70.68 -19.61
N ASN A 4 1.10 -71.03 -19.94
CA ASN A 4 0.01 -70.05 -20.08
C ASN A 4 -0.39 -69.45 -18.73
N LYS A 5 -0.37 -70.25 -17.64
CA LYS A 5 -0.66 -69.74 -16.29
C LYS A 5 0.42 -68.77 -15.79
N VAL A 6 1.69 -69.06 -16.08
CA VAL A 6 2.81 -68.15 -15.76
C VAL A 6 2.73 -66.85 -16.56
N TYR A 7 2.38 -66.94 -17.85
CA TYR A 7 2.22 -65.75 -18.70
C TYR A 7 1.06 -64.85 -18.22
N ILE A 8 -0.09 -65.44 -17.88
CA ILE A 8 -1.23 -64.70 -17.31
C ILE A 8 -0.85 -64.02 -15.99
N LEU A 9 -0.09 -64.70 -15.12
CA LEU A 9 0.37 -64.13 -13.85
C LEU A 9 1.26 -62.89 -14.06
N ILE A 10 2.20 -62.95 -15.02
CA ILE A 10 3.09 -61.84 -15.35
C ILE A 10 2.30 -60.65 -15.91
N VAL A 11 1.31 -60.90 -16.78
CA VAL A 11 0.45 -59.85 -17.34
C VAL A 11 -0.35 -59.16 -16.23
N VAL A 12 -0.95 -59.92 -15.31
CA VAL A 12 -1.70 -59.33 -14.17
C VAL A 12 -0.79 -58.49 -13.27
N LEU A 13 0.41 -58.96 -12.96
CA LEU A 13 1.40 -58.20 -12.18
C LEU A 13 1.80 -56.90 -12.87
N SER A 14 2.02 -56.93 -14.20
CA SER A 14 2.37 -55.73 -14.96
C SER A 14 1.23 -54.69 -14.97
N ILE A 15 -0.03 -55.13 -15.03
CA ILE A 15 -1.20 -54.24 -14.95
C ILE A 15 -1.30 -53.59 -13.56
N ILE A 16 -1.03 -54.33 -12.48
CA ILE A 16 -1.04 -53.79 -11.11
C ILE A 16 0.05 -52.71 -10.94
N VAL A 17 1.25 -52.93 -11.48
CA VAL A 17 2.34 -51.95 -11.44
C VAL A 17 1.98 -50.69 -12.23
N ILE A 18 1.39 -50.83 -13.42
CA ILE A 18 0.94 -49.70 -14.24
C ILE A 18 -0.17 -48.92 -13.51
N LEU A 19 -1.15 -49.60 -12.91
CA LEU A 19 -2.20 -48.96 -12.12
C LEU A 19 -1.64 -48.24 -10.88
N PHE A 20 -0.61 -48.78 -10.24
CA PHE A 20 0.10 -48.15 -9.12
C PHE A 20 0.84 -46.88 -9.58
N PHE A 21 1.51 -46.89 -10.73
CA PHE A 21 2.13 -45.69 -11.32
C PHE A 21 1.10 -44.64 -11.74
N ILE A 22 -0.04 -45.05 -12.28
CA ILE A 22 -1.16 -44.14 -12.61
C ILE A 22 -1.74 -43.52 -11.32
N PHE A 23 -1.86 -44.30 -10.24
CA PHE A 23 -2.32 -43.81 -8.94
C PHE A 23 -1.32 -42.80 -8.34
N LEU A 24 -0.02 -43.07 -8.40
CA LEU A 24 1.04 -42.16 -7.94
C LEU A 24 1.13 -40.85 -8.76
N THR A 25 0.79 -40.88 -10.05
CA THR A 25 0.81 -39.68 -10.90
C THR A 25 -0.46 -38.83 -10.72
N LYS A 26 -1.60 -39.45 -10.36
CA LYS A 26 -2.87 -38.73 -10.13
C LYS A 26 -2.91 -37.96 -8.80
N THR A 27 -1.96 -38.20 -7.88
CA THR A 27 -1.90 -37.57 -6.55
C THR A 27 -1.07 -36.29 -6.46
N ASN A 28 -0.42 -35.84 -7.54
CA ASN A 28 0.46 -34.66 -7.51
C ASN A 28 -0.27 -33.31 -7.79
N ASN A 29 -1.50 -33.18 -7.28
CA ASN A 29 -2.30 -31.94 -7.29
C ASN A 29 -2.13 -31.09 -6.02
N GLY A 30 -1.04 -31.31 -5.28
CA GLY A 30 -0.68 -30.47 -4.13
C GLY A 30 -0.22 -29.08 -4.57
N GLU A 31 -0.33 -28.10 -3.67
CA GLU A 31 0.33 -26.82 -3.84
C GLU A 31 1.84 -27.00 -4.06
N LYS A 32 2.45 -26.18 -4.91
CA LYS A 32 3.89 -26.23 -5.21
C LYS A 32 4.53 -24.88 -5.04
N TYR A 33 5.73 -24.84 -4.47
CA TYR A 33 6.51 -23.60 -4.38
C TYR A 33 6.87 -23.06 -5.76
N ILE A 34 6.78 -21.73 -5.89
CA ILE A 34 7.16 -20.96 -7.08
C ILE A 34 8.00 -19.74 -6.66
N SER A 35 8.88 -19.26 -7.54
CA SER A 35 9.84 -18.19 -7.24
C SER A 35 9.78 -16.98 -8.17
N ASP A 36 9.02 -17.06 -9.25
CA ASP A 36 8.86 -16.04 -10.29
C ASP A 36 7.78 -14.99 -9.97
N HIS A 37 7.11 -15.10 -8.82
CA HIS A 37 5.97 -14.26 -8.44
C HIS A 37 6.20 -13.45 -7.15
N VAL A 38 7.45 -13.11 -6.83
CA VAL A 38 7.79 -12.38 -5.59
C VAL A 38 7.05 -11.03 -5.46
N PHE A 39 6.64 -10.42 -6.58
CA PHE A 39 5.83 -9.20 -6.60
C PHE A 39 4.49 -9.33 -5.87
N LEU A 40 3.96 -10.56 -5.72
CA LEU A 40 2.68 -10.79 -5.01
C LEU A 40 2.73 -10.39 -3.54
N TYR A 41 3.91 -10.31 -2.93
CA TYR A 41 4.03 -9.76 -1.59
C TYR A 41 3.69 -8.28 -1.55
N ASP A 42 4.16 -7.50 -2.51
CA ASP A 42 3.89 -6.06 -2.55
C ASP A 42 2.40 -5.82 -2.87
N VAL A 43 1.82 -6.63 -3.77
CA VAL A 43 0.36 -6.63 -4.04
C VAL A 43 -0.45 -6.93 -2.76
N ALA A 44 0.00 -7.86 -1.91
CA ALA A 44 -0.68 -8.14 -0.64
C ALA A 44 -0.60 -6.96 0.33
N ILE A 45 0.55 -6.30 0.40
CA ILE A 45 0.75 -5.14 1.26
C ILE A 45 -0.10 -3.96 0.82
N ASP A 46 -0.17 -3.69 -0.48
CA ASP A 46 -0.97 -2.59 -1.01
C ASP A 46 -2.47 -2.84 -0.78
N TYR A 47 -2.92 -4.09 -0.94
CA TYR A 47 -4.29 -4.50 -0.55
C TYR A 47 -4.60 -4.17 0.92
N LEU A 48 -3.69 -4.51 1.86
CA LEU A 48 -3.90 -4.21 3.29
C LEU A 48 -3.93 -2.70 3.57
N LYS A 49 -3.13 -1.91 2.87
CA LYS A 49 -3.15 -0.44 3.01
C LYS A 49 -4.49 0.11 2.53
N GLU A 50 -4.95 -0.27 1.34
CA GLU A 50 -6.23 0.17 0.77
C GLU A 50 -7.40 -0.16 1.69
N GLU A 51 -7.46 -1.39 2.20
CA GLU A 51 -8.47 -1.83 3.17
C GLU A 51 -8.42 -1.00 4.46
N LYS A 52 -7.22 -0.66 4.95
CA LYS A 52 -7.05 0.15 6.16
C LYS A 52 -7.48 1.59 5.96
N TYR A 53 -7.17 2.20 4.81
CA TYR A 53 -7.58 3.57 4.47
C TYR A 53 -9.09 3.67 4.26
N GLN A 54 -9.72 2.70 3.59
CA GLN A 54 -11.18 2.67 3.43
C GLN A 54 -11.91 2.51 4.77
N SER A 55 -11.31 1.81 5.73
CA SER A 55 -11.91 1.61 7.06
C SER A 55 -11.62 2.71 8.07
N ASN A 56 -10.62 3.57 7.84
CA ASN A 56 -10.18 4.61 8.77
C ASN A 56 -9.81 5.88 8.02
N GLU A 57 -10.72 6.40 7.19
CA GLU A 57 -10.51 7.69 6.51
C GLU A 57 -9.93 8.70 7.52
N PRO A 58 -8.87 9.46 7.15
CA PRO A 58 -8.24 10.41 8.04
C PRO A 58 -9.28 11.44 8.50
N SER A 59 -9.81 11.22 9.71
CA SER A 59 -10.77 12.11 10.32
C SER A 59 -10.03 13.29 10.97
N SER A 60 -10.73 14.41 11.12
CA SER A 60 -10.22 15.55 11.90
C SER A 60 -9.86 15.20 13.35
N GLU A 61 -10.32 14.04 13.85
CA GLU A 61 -10.05 13.55 15.20
C GLU A 61 -8.66 12.89 15.33
N LYS A 62 -8.04 12.45 14.23
CA LYS A 62 -6.73 11.78 14.23
C LYS A 62 -5.79 12.44 13.21
N PRO A 63 -5.23 13.63 13.52
CA PRO A 63 -4.39 14.35 12.59
C PRO A 63 -3.10 13.59 12.31
N PHE A 64 -2.67 13.63 11.04
CA PHE A 64 -1.49 12.92 10.55
C PHE A 64 -1.52 11.41 10.82
N TYR A 65 -2.72 10.83 10.83
CA TYR A 65 -2.92 9.39 10.88
C TYR A 65 -2.16 8.71 9.75
N ASN A 66 -1.38 7.68 10.07
CA ASN A 66 -0.69 6.89 9.05
C ASN A 66 -0.57 5.42 9.44
N PHE A 67 -0.55 4.56 8.43
CA PHE A 67 -0.44 3.12 8.54
C PHE A 67 0.93 2.66 8.03
N PHE A 68 1.74 2.12 8.94
CA PHE A 68 3.07 1.61 8.66
C PHE A 68 3.03 0.10 8.60
N ILE A 69 3.66 -0.46 7.58
CA ILE A 69 3.67 -1.90 7.36
C ILE A 69 5.03 -2.37 6.83
N THR A 70 5.47 -3.51 7.33
CA THR A 70 6.67 -4.22 6.90
C THR A 70 6.46 -5.73 7.06
N TYR A 71 7.27 -6.53 6.38
CA TYR A 71 7.01 -7.97 6.32
C TYR A 71 8.24 -8.81 6.02
N ASP A 72 8.16 -10.09 6.41
CA ASP A 72 9.13 -11.13 6.07
C ASP A 72 8.47 -12.23 5.22
N LYS A 73 9.22 -12.74 4.22
CA LYS A 73 8.73 -13.67 3.19
C LYS A 73 8.92 -15.13 3.63
N PHE A 74 7.87 -15.96 3.50
CA PHE A 74 7.91 -17.40 3.82
C PHE A 74 7.76 -18.33 2.61
N GLY A 75 7.57 -17.78 1.43
CA GLY A 75 7.40 -18.51 0.18
C GLY A 75 6.07 -18.23 -0.51
N ILE A 76 6.01 -18.56 -1.79
CA ILE A 76 4.81 -18.49 -2.61
C ILE A 76 4.53 -19.87 -3.17
N THR A 77 3.27 -20.28 -3.14
CA THR A 77 2.84 -21.57 -3.68
C THR A 77 1.77 -21.37 -4.76
N LYS A 78 1.59 -22.38 -5.61
CA LYS A 78 0.55 -22.40 -6.65
C LYS A 78 -0.21 -23.72 -6.59
N ASN A 79 -1.54 -23.63 -6.70
CA ASN A 79 -2.43 -24.77 -6.92
C ASN A 79 -3.49 -24.39 -7.94
N LYS A 80 -3.48 -25.09 -9.08
CA LYS A 80 -4.37 -24.81 -10.23
C LYS A 80 -4.28 -23.34 -10.63
N ASN A 81 -5.38 -22.60 -10.45
CA ASN A 81 -5.53 -21.19 -10.84
C ASN A 81 -5.30 -20.23 -9.68
N TYR A 82 -4.92 -20.75 -8.51
CA TYR A 82 -4.67 -19.94 -7.31
C TYR A 82 -3.19 -19.91 -6.98
N LYS A 83 -2.75 -18.75 -6.49
CA LYS A 83 -1.43 -18.57 -5.90
C LYS A 83 -1.63 -18.18 -4.44
N TYR A 84 -0.67 -18.52 -3.58
CA TYR A 84 -0.71 -18.20 -2.17
C TYR A 84 0.60 -17.58 -1.74
N ALA A 85 0.55 -16.45 -1.05
CA ALA A 85 1.72 -15.83 -0.44
C ALA A 85 1.66 -15.99 1.07
N TYR A 86 2.75 -16.48 1.64
CA TYR A 86 2.92 -16.68 3.07
C TYR A 86 3.93 -15.68 3.59
N MET A 87 3.54 -14.88 4.58
CA MET A 87 4.37 -13.80 5.10
C MET A 87 4.08 -13.53 6.57
N TRP A 88 5.08 -13.05 7.29
CA TRP A 88 4.87 -12.45 8.60
C TRP A 88 4.78 -10.94 8.42
N VAL A 89 3.72 -10.32 8.92
CA VAL A 89 3.45 -8.89 8.74
C VAL A 89 3.52 -8.22 10.10
N LEU A 90 4.29 -7.14 10.16
CA LEU A 90 4.26 -6.16 11.24
C LEU A 90 3.60 -4.89 10.71
N ALA A 91 2.50 -4.47 11.33
CA ALA A 91 1.83 -3.24 10.99
C ALA A 91 1.46 -2.44 12.23
N ASN A 92 1.54 -1.11 12.14
CA ASN A 92 1.23 -0.18 13.22
C ASN A 92 0.55 1.05 12.64
N THR A 93 -0.38 1.63 13.38
CA THR A 93 -1.01 2.91 13.05
C THR A 93 -0.65 3.93 14.11
N TYR A 94 -0.31 5.12 13.68
CA TYR A 94 0.02 6.23 14.56
C TYR A 94 -0.76 7.48 14.13
N TYR A 95 -0.89 8.42 15.06
CA TYR A 95 -1.38 9.78 14.81
C TYR A 95 -0.68 10.75 15.77
N ILE A 96 -0.91 12.05 15.60
CA ILE A 96 -0.44 13.07 16.55
C ILE A 96 -1.59 13.50 17.45
N GLU A 97 -1.33 13.58 18.75
CA GLU A 97 -2.25 14.16 19.72
C GLU A 97 -1.45 15.05 20.67
N ASN A 98 -1.88 16.29 20.87
CA ASN A 98 -1.19 17.26 21.74
C ASN A 98 0.32 17.44 21.43
N GLY A 99 0.70 17.29 20.16
CA GLY A 99 2.10 17.40 19.71
C GLY A 99 2.94 16.14 19.94
N GLU A 100 2.36 15.08 20.49
CA GLU A 100 3.02 13.79 20.71
C GLU A 100 2.52 12.73 19.74
N LYS A 101 3.40 11.79 19.39
CA LYS A 101 3.10 10.65 18.53
C LYS A 101 2.43 9.55 19.36
N ILE A 102 1.19 9.22 19.04
CA ILE A 102 0.40 8.19 19.72
C ILE A 102 0.24 6.97 18.82
N GLU A 103 0.50 5.77 19.36
CA GLU A 103 0.18 4.51 18.69
C GLU A 103 -1.30 4.18 18.92
N ASP A 104 -2.03 3.93 17.86
CA ASP A 104 -3.48 3.64 17.90
C ASP A 104 -3.74 2.13 17.88
N SER A 105 -3.10 1.41 16.96
CA SER A 105 -3.28 -0.03 16.81
C SER A 105 -2.07 -0.66 16.14
N GLY A 106 -1.84 -1.94 16.37
CA GLY A 106 -0.77 -2.66 15.70
C GLY A 106 -0.92 -4.16 15.81
N TYR A 107 -0.25 -4.87 14.92
CA TYR A 107 -0.17 -6.32 14.94
C TYR A 107 1.16 -6.82 14.36
N SER A 108 1.59 -7.99 14.83
CA SER A 108 2.74 -8.71 14.30
C SER A 108 2.38 -10.19 14.21
N MET A 109 1.97 -10.65 13.04
CA MET A 109 1.44 -12.00 12.89
C MET A 109 1.63 -12.59 11.50
N PHE A 110 1.35 -13.87 11.37
CA PHE A 110 1.40 -14.60 10.12
C PHE A 110 0.18 -14.33 9.24
N PHE A 111 0.38 -14.25 7.92
CA PHE A 111 -0.67 -14.10 6.93
C PHE A 111 -0.51 -15.15 5.82
N LYS A 112 -1.66 -15.63 5.35
CA LYS A 112 -1.78 -16.39 4.09
C LYS A 112 -2.72 -15.63 3.15
N PHE A 113 -2.17 -15.04 2.11
CA PHE A 113 -2.95 -14.40 1.05
C PHE A 113 -3.30 -15.41 -0.04
N THR A 114 -4.51 -15.33 -0.58
CA THR A 114 -4.93 -16.09 -1.76
C THR A 114 -5.14 -15.15 -2.93
N PHE A 115 -4.55 -15.51 -4.07
CA PHE A 115 -4.61 -14.73 -5.30
C PHE A 115 -5.29 -15.51 -6.41
N LYS A 116 -6.03 -14.79 -7.24
CA LYS A 116 -6.53 -15.24 -8.54
C LYS A 116 -6.26 -14.13 -9.55
N ASP A 117 -5.67 -14.49 -10.69
CA ASP A 117 -5.28 -13.52 -11.73
C ASP A 117 -4.43 -12.36 -11.16
N ASP A 118 -3.51 -12.72 -10.25
CA ASP A 118 -2.59 -11.82 -9.55
C ASP A 118 -3.24 -10.72 -8.68
N LYS A 119 -4.53 -10.87 -8.37
CA LYS A 119 -5.26 -10.02 -7.43
C LYS A 119 -5.58 -10.78 -6.14
N VAL A 120 -5.50 -10.10 -5.01
CA VAL A 120 -5.92 -10.65 -3.71
C VAL A 120 -7.43 -10.89 -3.77
N ILE A 121 -7.87 -12.10 -3.42
CA ILE A 121 -9.30 -12.43 -3.27
C ILE A 121 -9.71 -12.65 -1.82
N LYS A 122 -8.75 -13.00 -0.96
CA LYS A 122 -8.90 -13.12 0.50
C LYS A 122 -7.53 -13.28 1.16
N TYR A 123 -7.50 -13.08 2.47
CA TYR A 123 -6.40 -13.51 3.33
C TYR A 123 -6.92 -14.25 4.57
N GLU A 124 -6.01 -14.98 5.21
CA GLU A 124 -6.25 -15.71 6.46
C GLU A 124 -5.20 -15.28 7.47
N ILE A 125 -5.62 -15.11 8.73
CA ILE A 125 -4.76 -14.85 9.90
C ILE A 125 -4.97 -15.94 10.96
N PRO A 126 -3.98 -16.19 11.83
CA PRO A 126 -4.15 -17.10 12.97
C PRO A 126 -5.29 -16.68 13.89
N GLU A 127 -5.91 -17.66 14.54
CA GLU A 127 -6.80 -17.42 15.68
C GLU A 127 -5.97 -17.03 16.92
N ASP A 128 -6.59 -16.33 17.88
CA ASP A 128 -5.89 -15.93 19.10
C ASP A 128 -5.86 -17.02 20.18
N GLY A 129 -5.04 -16.80 21.22
CA GLY A 129 -5.03 -17.59 22.43
C GLY A 129 -4.59 -19.05 22.23
N SER A 130 -5.34 -20.00 22.81
CA SER A 130 -5.00 -21.42 22.78
C SER A 130 -5.02 -22.03 21.38
N ASN A 131 -5.70 -21.39 20.42
CA ASN A 131 -5.85 -21.90 19.05
C ASN A 131 -4.80 -21.35 18.08
N TYR A 132 -3.92 -20.44 18.53
CA TYR A 132 -2.94 -19.76 17.68
C TYR A 132 -2.02 -20.74 16.93
N VAL A 133 -1.40 -21.66 17.65
CA VAL A 133 -0.46 -22.62 17.05
C VAL A 133 -1.18 -23.56 16.06
N ASP A 134 -2.39 -23.99 16.39
CA ASP A 134 -3.13 -24.94 15.56
C ASP A 134 -3.77 -24.30 14.33
N SER A 135 -4.18 -23.03 14.41
CA SER A 135 -4.63 -22.26 13.24
C SER A 135 -3.49 -22.03 12.25
N ILE A 136 -2.27 -21.70 12.71
CA ILE A 136 -1.08 -21.63 11.84
C ILE A 136 -0.86 -22.96 11.12
N LYS A 137 -0.93 -24.10 11.83
CA LYS A 137 -0.75 -25.43 11.23
C LYS A 137 -1.74 -25.73 10.11
N LYS A 138 -2.97 -25.21 10.19
CA LYS A 138 -3.99 -25.34 9.13
C LYS A 138 -3.68 -24.46 7.91
N MET A 139 -2.98 -23.35 8.12
CA MET A 139 -2.65 -22.40 7.06
C MET A 139 -1.44 -22.85 6.21
N CYS A 140 -0.41 -23.44 6.82
CA CYS A 140 0.81 -23.79 6.08
C CYS A 140 0.59 -24.94 5.09
N ILE A 141 1.42 -24.94 4.05
CA ILE A 141 1.48 -26.02 3.06
C ILE A 141 2.18 -27.29 3.59
N ASP A 142 3.20 -27.15 4.43
CA ASP A 142 4.00 -28.27 4.91
C ASP A 142 4.53 -28.04 6.34
N LYS A 143 4.99 -29.13 6.97
CA LYS A 143 5.51 -29.12 8.34
C LYS A 143 6.75 -28.23 8.50
N ARG A 144 7.59 -28.11 7.47
CA ARG A 144 8.83 -27.32 7.53
C ARG A 144 8.49 -25.83 7.59
N MET A 145 7.56 -25.36 6.75
CA MET A 145 7.05 -24.00 6.80
C MET A 145 6.39 -23.72 8.15
N CYS A 146 5.51 -24.60 8.63
CA CYS A 146 4.89 -24.41 9.95
C CYS A 146 5.91 -24.28 11.08
N ASN A 147 6.90 -25.18 11.13
CA ASN A 147 7.93 -25.11 12.16
C ASN A 147 8.76 -23.83 12.05
N LYS A 148 8.99 -23.32 10.83
CA LYS A 148 9.67 -22.04 10.62
C LYS A 148 8.86 -20.87 11.17
N ILE A 149 7.54 -20.85 10.92
CA ILE A 149 6.63 -19.77 11.34
C ILE A 149 6.36 -19.81 12.84
N ILE A 150 6.06 -20.97 13.41
CA ILE A 150 5.73 -21.11 14.84
C ILE A 150 6.91 -20.69 15.71
N ASN A 151 8.14 -20.97 15.28
CA ASN A 151 9.36 -20.59 15.98
C ASN A 151 9.97 -19.28 15.44
N TYR A 152 9.24 -18.54 14.61
CA TYR A 152 9.75 -17.31 14.03
C TYR A 152 9.80 -16.22 15.10
N ASN A 153 11.01 -15.70 15.33
CA ASN A 153 11.22 -14.52 16.15
C ASN A 153 11.39 -13.32 15.22
N SER A 154 10.32 -12.53 15.06
CA SER A 154 10.32 -11.36 14.18
C SER A 154 11.36 -10.34 14.61
N LYS A 155 12.16 -9.88 13.66
CA LYS A 155 13.07 -8.74 13.80
C LYS A 155 12.59 -7.52 13.01
N LEU A 156 11.37 -7.60 12.50
CA LEU A 156 10.75 -6.50 11.78
C LEU A 156 10.62 -5.29 12.71
N SER A 157 10.89 -4.11 12.17
CA SER A 157 10.64 -2.85 12.83
C SER A 157 10.10 -1.85 11.82
N ASN A 158 9.10 -1.08 12.22
CA ASN A 158 8.62 0.09 11.48
C ASN A 158 9.24 1.39 12.00
N GLU A 159 10.11 1.34 13.02
CA GLU A 159 10.58 2.50 13.77
C GLU A 159 11.23 3.57 12.88
N GLU A 160 12.10 3.17 11.95
CA GLU A 160 12.73 4.10 11.01
C GLU A 160 11.70 4.81 10.13
N LYS A 161 10.74 4.08 9.55
CA LYS A 161 9.68 4.64 8.70
C LYS A 161 8.77 5.59 9.48
N ILE A 162 8.42 5.20 10.70
CA ILE A 162 7.60 6.00 11.61
C ILE A 162 8.34 7.31 11.96
N ASN A 163 9.60 7.20 12.40
CA ASN A 163 10.39 8.37 12.78
C ASN A 163 10.66 9.28 11.59
N GLU A 164 10.92 8.72 10.40
CA GLU A 164 11.06 9.50 9.18
C GLU A 164 9.78 10.31 8.90
N TYR A 165 8.61 9.65 8.86
CA TYR A 165 7.33 10.32 8.59
C TYR A 165 7.04 11.42 9.62
N TYR A 166 7.07 11.09 10.91
CA TYR A 166 6.72 12.06 11.95
C TYR A 166 7.78 13.14 12.15
N SER A 167 9.05 12.91 11.81
CA SER A 167 10.04 13.99 11.81
C SER A 167 9.74 15.06 10.77
N LYS A 168 9.17 14.67 9.62
CA LYS A 168 8.77 15.61 8.55
C LYS A 168 7.49 16.36 8.91
N VAL A 169 6.55 15.68 9.57
CA VAL A 169 5.27 16.27 9.99
C VAL A 169 5.43 17.21 11.19
N THR A 170 6.25 16.85 12.17
CA THR A 170 6.44 17.67 13.39
C THR A 170 7.49 18.76 13.22
N ASP A 171 8.44 18.57 12.30
CA ASP A 171 9.45 19.56 11.93
C ASP A 171 9.50 19.71 10.40
N PRO A 172 8.66 20.61 9.84
CA PRO A 172 8.54 20.81 8.40
C PRO A 172 9.86 21.18 7.72
N THR A 173 10.84 21.71 8.45
CA THR A 173 12.17 22.04 7.91
C THR A 173 12.95 20.81 7.43
N LYS A 174 12.55 19.60 7.85
CA LYS A 174 13.10 18.32 7.40
C LYS A 174 12.46 17.79 6.12
N LEU A 175 11.39 18.42 5.65
CA LEU A 175 10.76 18.08 4.37
C LEU A 175 11.72 18.39 3.22
N ASN A 176 11.91 17.45 2.29
CA ASN A 176 12.77 17.63 1.13
C ASN A 176 11.98 17.64 -0.18
N LYS A 177 12.62 18.12 -1.24
CA LYS A 177 12.02 18.22 -2.59
C LYS A 177 11.39 16.90 -3.09
N LYS A 178 12.03 15.77 -2.82
CA LYS A 178 11.59 14.41 -3.22
C LYS A 178 10.29 13.98 -2.55
N ASP A 179 10.00 14.55 -1.38
CA ASP A 179 8.82 14.20 -0.60
C ASP A 179 7.56 14.82 -1.23
N ILE A 180 7.67 15.98 -1.86
CA ILE A 180 6.54 16.78 -2.37
C ILE A 180 6.36 16.74 -3.89
N ILE A 181 7.41 16.39 -4.65
CA ILE A 181 7.37 16.43 -6.11
C ILE A 181 6.45 15.35 -6.69
N SER A 182 5.57 15.73 -7.62
CA SER A 182 4.73 14.80 -8.38
C SER A 182 5.52 14.10 -9.50
N ASN A 183 4.88 13.14 -10.17
CA ASN A 183 5.49 12.48 -11.34
C ASN A 183 5.68 13.44 -12.54
N ASP A 184 4.96 14.56 -12.58
CA ASP A 184 5.03 15.59 -13.62
C ASP A 184 5.94 16.77 -13.20
N ASP A 185 6.86 16.54 -12.28
CA ASP A 185 7.79 17.53 -11.72
C ASP A 185 7.12 18.71 -10.97
N LEU A 186 5.82 18.62 -10.67
CA LEU A 186 5.11 19.64 -9.89
C LEU A 186 5.58 19.60 -8.42
N LEU A 187 6.01 20.73 -7.87
CA LEU A 187 6.43 20.86 -6.48
C LEU A 187 5.25 21.21 -5.56
N PHE A 188 4.54 22.28 -5.90
CA PHE A 188 3.32 22.68 -5.21
C PHE A 188 2.46 23.59 -6.10
N SER A 189 1.22 23.75 -5.69
CA SER A 189 0.24 24.65 -6.26
C SER A 189 -0.27 25.62 -5.19
N ILE A 190 -0.44 26.90 -5.54
CA ILE A 190 -1.12 27.88 -4.68
C ILE A 190 -2.45 28.22 -5.34
N SER A 191 -3.54 27.86 -4.68
CA SER A 191 -4.88 28.16 -5.13
C SER A 191 -5.49 29.27 -4.28
N TRP A 192 -6.10 30.25 -4.93
CA TRP A 192 -6.89 31.27 -4.23
C TRP A 192 -8.36 30.82 -4.18
N ARG A 193 -8.91 30.65 -2.97
CA ARG A 193 -10.33 30.32 -2.79
C ARG A 193 -11.08 31.54 -2.25
N LYS A 194 -12.13 31.93 -2.97
CA LYS A 194 -13.16 32.85 -2.45
C LYS A 194 -14.58 32.28 -2.61
N THR A 195 -14.73 31.17 -3.35
CA THR A 195 -15.99 30.51 -3.76
C THR A 195 -15.73 29.05 -4.20
N ASP A 196 -16.78 28.27 -4.49
CA ASP A 196 -16.74 26.86 -5.01
C ASP A 196 -15.96 26.67 -6.33
N CYS A 197 -15.42 27.73 -6.91
CA CYS A 197 -14.56 27.73 -8.08
C CYS A 197 -13.19 28.32 -7.70
N ILE A 198 -12.11 27.75 -8.22
CA ILE A 198 -10.73 28.25 -8.06
C ILE A 198 -10.42 29.19 -9.24
N PRO A 199 -10.57 30.52 -9.11
CA PRO A 199 -10.34 31.45 -10.21
C PRO A 199 -8.85 31.58 -10.58
N VAL A 200 -7.95 31.27 -9.65
CA VAL A 200 -6.50 31.44 -9.82
C VAL A 200 -5.76 30.27 -9.19
N ASN A 201 -4.89 29.62 -9.96
CA ASN A 201 -3.99 28.57 -9.49
C ASN A 201 -2.57 28.81 -10.01
N LEU A 202 -1.58 28.76 -9.13
CA LEU A 202 -0.17 28.91 -9.46
C LEU A 202 0.55 27.59 -9.23
N ASN A 203 1.00 26.94 -10.31
CA ASN A 203 1.77 25.72 -10.25
C ASN A 203 3.27 26.01 -10.34
N ILE A 204 4.05 25.46 -9.42
CA ILE A 204 5.52 25.61 -9.35
C ILE A 204 6.19 24.26 -9.64
N TYR A 205 7.12 24.21 -10.59
CA TYR A 205 7.76 22.98 -11.09
C TYR A 205 9.26 22.91 -10.74
N ASP A 206 9.81 21.70 -10.60
CA ASP A 206 11.21 21.43 -10.24
C ASP A 206 12.21 22.15 -11.16
N ASN A 207 11.89 22.23 -12.44
CA ASN A 207 12.72 22.80 -13.50
C ASN A 207 12.78 24.34 -13.53
N ASN A 208 12.52 25.00 -12.40
CA ASN A 208 12.50 26.46 -12.22
C ASN A 208 11.45 27.19 -13.06
N LYS A 209 10.36 26.49 -13.44
CA LYS A 209 9.24 27.08 -14.16
C LYS A 209 8.01 27.18 -13.27
N TYR A 210 7.15 28.14 -13.59
CA TYR A 210 5.81 28.21 -13.04
C TYR A 210 4.78 28.40 -14.14
N VAL A 211 3.55 28.03 -13.85
CA VAL A 211 2.38 28.35 -14.66
C VAL A 211 1.31 28.93 -13.76
N LEU A 212 0.93 30.19 -14.03
CA LEU A 212 -0.16 30.88 -13.36
C LEU A 212 -1.41 30.79 -14.23
N TYR A 213 -2.41 30.07 -13.76
CA TYR A 213 -3.73 30.01 -14.36
C TYR A 213 -4.62 31.10 -13.77
N THR A 214 -5.27 31.89 -14.65
CA THR A 214 -6.05 33.07 -14.23
C THR A 214 -7.49 33.07 -14.72
N ALA A 215 -7.88 32.06 -15.51
CA ALA A 215 -9.25 31.90 -15.99
C ALA A 215 -9.52 30.43 -16.34
N PHE A 216 -10.76 30.00 -16.11
CA PHE A 216 -11.26 28.67 -16.45
C PHE A 216 -12.51 28.76 -17.33
N GLU A 217 -12.83 27.67 -18.01
CA GLU A 217 -14.06 27.52 -18.79
C GLU A 217 -15.25 27.37 -17.83
N ALA A 218 -16.15 28.36 -17.80
CA ALA A 218 -17.35 28.28 -16.99
C ALA A 218 -18.42 27.42 -17.70
N CYS A 219 -19.17 26.61 -16.94
CA CYS A 219 -20.29 25.85 -17.49
C CYS A 219 -21.39 26.78 -17.99
N ASN A 220 -22.13 26.34 -19.02
CA ASN A 220 -23.28 27.11 -19.50
C ASN A 220 -24.39 27.10 -18.45
N MET A 221 -25.26 28.12 -18.50
CA MET A 221 -26.37 28.27 -17.57
C MET A 221 -27.31 27.06 -17.66
N GLY A 222 -27.41 26.29 -16.56
CA GLY A 222 -28.26 25.11 -16.43
C GLY A 222 -27.56 23.76 -16.61
N GLU A 223 -26.25 23.74 -16.88
CA GLU A 223 -25.46 22.51 -16.92
C GLU A 223 -24.81 22.21 -15.55
N ASN A 224 -24.87 20.95 -15.11
CA ASN A 224 -24.14 20.51 -13.92
C ASN A 224 -22.65 20.45 -14.25
N CYS A 225 -21.84 21.26 -13.57
CA CYS A 225 -20.39 21.25 -13.66
C CYS A 225 -19.81 19.97 -13.04
N ASN A 226 -19.84 18.87 -13.77
CA ASN A 226 -19.19 17.63 -13.36
C ASN A 226 -17.70 17.69 -13.77
N SER A 227 -16.94 18.48 -12.99
CA SER A 227 -15.51 18.32 -12.70
C SER A 227 -14.56 17.98 -13.86
N LEU A 228 -14.02 19.02 -14.49
CA LEU A 228 -12.62 19.18 -14.91
C LEU A 228 -12.44 20.68 -15.20
N LEU A 229 -11.75 21.41 -14.31
CA LEU A 229 -11.46 22.84 -14.51
C LEU A 229 -10.52 22.99 -15.71
N ASN A 230 -11.07 23.19 -16.90
CA ASN A 230 -10.27 23.51 -18.07
C ASN A 230 -9.82 24.97 -17.98
N TYR A 231 -8.56 25.20 -17.65
CA TYR A 231 -8.01 26.55 -17.65
C TYR A 231 -7.89 27.08 -19.08
N THR A 232 -8.46 28.26 -19.32
CA THR A 232 -8.50 28.91 -20.65
C THR A 232 -7.42 29.97 -20.82
N LYS A 233 -6.84 30.44 -19.71
CA LYS A 233 -5.74 31.40 -19.71
C LYS A 233 -4.68 31.00 -18.71
N SER A 234 -3.43 31.04 -19.16
CA SER A 234 -2.26 30.76 -18.36
C SER A 234 -1.10 31.65 -18.76
N GLU A 235 -0.30 32.06 -17.78
CA GLU A 235 0.99 32.72 -17.98
C GLU A 235 2.09 31.81 -17.45
N ALA A 236 3.10 31.55 -18.28
CA ALA A 236 4.25 30.74 -17.89
C ALA A 236 5.48 31.63 -17.71
N GLY A 237 6.31 31.29 -16.72
CA GLY A 237 7.54 32.01 -16.48
C GLY A 237 8.56 31.16 -15.74
N THR A 238 9.64 31.81 -15.32
CA THR A 238 10.71 31.19 -14.55
C THR A 238 10.86 31.88 -13.19
N TYR A 239 11.33 31.13 -12.20
CA TYR A 239 11.65 31.67 -10.88
C TYR A 239 13.09 31.36 -10.49
N SER A 240 13.62 32.10 -9.50
CA SER A 240 14.97 31.88 -8.95
C SER A 240 14.99 31.75 -7.42
N TYR A 241 13.82 31.60 -6.80
CA TYR A 241 13.66 31.49 -5.35
C TYR A 241 13.93 30.07 -4.86
N ASP A 242 14.33 29.96 -3.59
CA ASP A 242 14.38 28.68 -2.88
C ASP A 242 12.97 28.26 -2.46
N VAL A 243 12.39 27.40 -3.29
CA VAL A 243 11.01 26.90 -3.14
C VAL A 243 10.83 26.13 -1.84
N MET A 244 11.84 25.37 -1.39
CA MET A 244 11.74 24.63 -0.13
C MET A 244 11.69 25.57 1.07
N LYS A 245 12.48 26.66 1.02
CA LYS A 245 12.42 27.70 2.06
C LYS A 245 11.04 28.36 2.14
N ILE A 246 10.36 28.55 1.00
CA ILE A 246 8.99 29.10 0.98
C ILE A 246 8.02 28.15 1.67
N ILE A 247 8.07 26.85 1.34
CA ILE A 247 7.21 25.82 1.93
C ILE A 247 7.46 25.66 3.43
N HIS A 248 8.74 25.62 3.85
CA HIS A 248 9.09 25.52 5.27
C HIS A 248 8.54 26.73 6.05
N ASN A 249 8.68 27.93 5.49
CA ASN A 249 8.19 29.14 6.13
C ASN A 249 6.65 29.23 6.16
N SER A 250 5.95 28.73 5.13
CA SER A 250 4.48 28.76 5.10
C SER A 250 3.89 27.82 6.14
N ILE A 251 4.44 26.61 6.31
CA ILE A 251 3.97 25.65 7.31
C ILE A 251 4.25 26.15 8.74
N ILE A 252 5.38 26.85 8.95
CA ILE A 252 5.68 27.49 10.24
C ILE A 252 4.74 28.68 10.50
N ALA A 253 4.35 29.42 9.46
CA ALA A 253 3.44 30.55 9.58
C ALA A 253 2.02 30.12 10.00
N ASP A 254 1.52 28.99 9.51
CA ASP A 254 0.23 28.41 9.93
C ASP A 254 0.21 28.05 11.43
N ASN A 255 1.37 27.71 12.01
CA ASN A 255 1.52 27.50 13.46
C ASN A 255 1.59 28.82 14.27
N MET A 256 1.72 29.97 13.61
CA MET A 256 1.81 31.31 14.22
C MET A 256 0.66 32.24 13.81
N THR A 257 -0.31 31.77 13.03
CA THR A 257 -1.48 32.56 12.62
C THR A 257 -2.45 32.74 13.77
N PHE A 258 -2.51 33.96 14.30
CA PHE A 258 -3.67 34.45 15.02
C PHE A 258 -4.76 34.74 14.00
N THR A 259 -5.92 34.08 14.12
CA THR A 259 -7.09 34.25 13.24
C THR A 259 -7.46 35.73 13.13
N ASN A 260 -7.21 36.30 11.96
CA ASN A 260 -7.68 37.62 11.58
C ASN A 260 -8.61 37.40 10.38
N ASP A 261 -9.90 37.60 10.57
CA ASP A 261 -11.00 37.25 9.64
C ASP A 261 -10.97 38.02 8.28
N ASN A 262 -9.85 38.66 7.93
CA ASN A 262 -9.71 39.54 6.77
C ASN A 262 -8.50 39.22 5.86
N LEU A 263 -7.82 38.08 6.03
CA LEU A 263 -6.78 37.65 5.08
C LEU A 263 -7.40 36.88 3.90
N PRO A 264 -6.87 37.03 2.67
CA PRO A 264 -7.31 36.21 1.55
C PRO A 264 -6.99 34.73 1.83
N GLU A 265 -7.99 33.86 1.72
CA GLU A 265 -7.82 32.41 1.84
C GLU A 265 -7.08 31.88 0.60
N TYR A 266 -5.80 31.56 0.77
CA TYR A 266 -5.02 30.79 -0.20
C TYR A 266 -4.67 29.45 0.43
N GLU A 267 -4.73 28.40 -0.39
CA GLU A 267 -4.38 27.05 0.01
C GLU A 267 -3.15 26.62 -0.80
N ILE A 268 -2.18 26.02 -0.12
CA ILE A 268 -0.98 25.48 -0.75
C ILE A 268 -1.08 23.95 -0.76
N TYR A 269 -1.02 23.36 -1.94
CA TYR A 269 -1.08 21.93 -2.17
C TYR A 269 0.29 21.43 -2.63
N THR A 270 0.84 20.39 -2.00
CA THR A 270 2.05 19.74 -2.52
C THR A 270 1.74 18.98 -3.80
N GLY A 271 2.71 18.78 -4.69
CA GLY A 271 2.47 18.06 -5.95
C GLY A 271 1.98 16.61 -5.81
N LYS A 272 2.19 15.95 -4.67
CA LYS A 272 1.62 14.63 -4.36
C LYS A 272 0.24 14.66 -3.68
N GLY A 273 -0.28 15.85 -3.37
CA GLY A 273 -1.54 16.08 -2.68
C GLY A 273 -2.61 16.77 -3.52
N GLU A 274 -2.40 16.86 -4.85
CA GLU A 274 -3.43 17.15 -5.85
C GLU A 274 -4.14 15.88 -6.33
#